data_AF-A0A182K648-F1
#
_entry.id   AF-A0A182K648-F1
#
_cell.length_a   1.000
_cell.length_b   1.000
_cell.length_c   1.000
_cell.angle_alpha   90.00
_cell.angle_beta   90.00
_cell.angle_gamma   90.00
#
_symmetry.space_group_name_H-M   'P 1'
#
loop_
_entity.id
_entity.type
_entity.pdbx_description
1 polymer ?
#
loop_
_entity_poly.entity_id
_entity_poly.type
_entity_poly.pdbx_seq_one_letter_code
_entity_poly.pdbx_strand_id
1 'polypeptide(L)'
;MKLTTLSLRDNPISDITTIVQHLSGLEMLDLSSTEVTIDKDNTIELSSFAPLINLTELYLSRVEAYYLENEAEAKLPALKILDVSGNPFTTSDFNLRVFRTLPNLEELSLRDAVMDHLSVTDIRQDLPALKRIYLDGNNFNCTVLQILLAHFKEKGLEAPGQSSKCHPGYDNVQGLCCKSYGDYIPPVRPQGSSTLDPTKDGLGTTTRSPAVSTPIDTPSIPPSKTKSENEENGSNQLTLIIICTVIGLLVVLGIALLVYKQVMKRHQPVPTSDNLMPDL
;
A
#
# COMPACT_ATOMS: atom_id res chain seq x y z
N MET A 1 -43.38 7.06 2.14
CA MET A 1 -42.29 7.28 1.16
C MET A 1 -41.13 6.35 1.53
N LYS A 2 -40.25 6.00 0.60
CA LYS A 2 -38.92 5.43 0.91
C LYS A 2 -37.89 6.55 0.78
N LEU A 3 -36.82 6.50 1.57
CA LEU A 3 -35.69 7.43 1.44
C LEU A 3 -34.70 6.84 0.43
N THR A 4 -34.38 7.60 -0.62
CA THR A 4 -33.45 7.23 -1.70
C THR A 4 -32.13 7.99 -1.63
N THR A 5 -32.10 9.14 -0.95
CA THR A 5 -30.96 10.05 -0.88
C THR A 5 -30.74 10.47 0.56
N LEU A 6 -29.53 10.31 1.07
CA LEU A 6 -29.16 10.70 2.43
C LEU A 6 -27.76 11.31 2.43
N SER A 7 -27.65 12.61 2.68
CA SER A 7 -26.38 13.24 3.05
C SER A 7 -26.40 13.55 4.53
N LEU A 8 -25.30 13.18 5.19
CA LEU A 8 -24.99 13.43 6.59
C LEU A 8 -23.65 14.16 6.72
N ARG A 9 -23.22 14.82 5.64
CA ARG A 9 -21.94 15.52 5.52
C ARG A 9 -21.72 16.53 6.63
N ASP A 10 -20.47 16.69 7.06
CA ASP A 10 -20.04 17.65 8.08
C ASP A 10 -20.74 17.42 9.46
N ASN A 11 -21.01 16.15 9.83
CA ASN A 11 -21.57 15.76 11.13
C ASN A 11 -20.66 14.74 11.85
N PRO A 12 -20.57 14.79 13.20
CA PRO A 12 -19.78 13.85 14.00
C PRO A 12 -20.50 12.50 14.17
N ILE A 13 -20.57 11.73 13.07
CA ILE A 13 -21.18 10.40 13.03
C ILE A 13 -20.08 9.36 12.84
N SER A 14 -19.95 8.44 13.78
CA SER A 14 -19.14 7.23 13.62
C SER A 14 -20.00 5.99 13.30
N ASP A 15 -21.08 5.76 14.04
CA ASP A 15 -21.98 4.63 13.81
C ASP A 15 -22.97 4.85 12.65
N ILE A 16 -22.85 4.00 11.62
CA ILE A 16 -23.80 3.89 10.50
C ILE A 16 -24.67 2.63 10.55
N THR A 17 -24.60 1.82 11.60
CA THR A 17 -25.29 0.51 11.71
C THR A 17 -26.79 0.64 11.46
N THR A 18 -27.43 1.65 12.04
CA THR A 18 -28.87 1.90 11.84
C THR A 18 -29.21 2.22 10.38
N ILE A 19 -28.35 2.97 9.68
CA ILE A 19 -28.51 3.35 8.27
C ILE A 19 -28.46 2.11 7.39
N VAL A 20 -27.38 1.33 7.49
CA VAL A 20 -27.16 0.17 6.60
C VAL A 20 -28.17 -0.95 6.85
N GLN A 21 -28.66 -1.12 8.08
CA GLN A 21 -29.68 -2.14 8.39
C GLN A 21 -31.09 -1.78 7.90
N HIS A 22 -31.49 -0.50 7.96
CA HIS A 22 -32.90 -0.12 7.78
C HIS A 22 -33.18 0.64 6.47
N LEU A 23 -32.17 1.25 5.84
CA LEU A 23 -32.34 2.15 4.70
C LEU A 23 -31.87 1.51 3.38
N SER A 24 -32.13 0.21 3.18
CA SER A 24 -31.79 -0.56 1.96
C SER A 24 -32.43 -0.07 0.65
N GLY A 25 -33.29 0.96 0.73
CA GLY A 25 -33.80 1.70 -0.44
C GLY A 25 -32.95 2.91 -0.86
N LEU A 26 -31.83 3.20 -0.19
CA LEU A 26 -30.91 4.28 -0.58
C LEU A 26 -30.23 3.98 -1.92
N GLU A 27 -30.20 5.00 -2.77
CA GLU A 27 -29.55 5.07 -4.07
C GLU A 27 -28.32 5.99 -4.00
N MET A 28 -28.30 6.97 -3.09
CA MET A 28 -27.16 7.83 -2.77
C MET A 28 -26.98 7.97 -1.25
N LEU A 29 -25.73 7.82 -0.79
CA LEU A 29 -25.31 8.04 0.59
C LEU A 29 -24.03 8.90 0.61
N ASP A 30 -24.08 10.03 1.33
CA ASP A 30 -22.95 10.93 1.53
C ASP A 30 -22.61 11.06 3.02
N LEU A 31 -21.44 10.56 3.36
CA LEU A 31 -20.80 10.54 4.68
C LEU A 31 -19.48 11.33 4.67
N SER A 32 -19.32 12.27 3.73
CA SER A 32 -18.09 13.08 3.65
C SER A 32 -17.92 13.99 4.88
N SER A 33 -16.70 14.23 5.35
CA SER A 33 -16.43 14.98 6.59
C SER A 33 -17.21 14.41 7.80
N THR A 34 -17.16 13.09 8.00
CA THR A 34 -17.74 12.41 9.18
C THR A 34 -16.73 11.45 9.80
N GLU A 35 -17.02 10.96 11.00
CA GLU A 35 -16.10 10.16 11.83
C GLU A 35 -16.27 8.64 11.61
N VAL A 36 -16.84 8.20 10.47
CA VAL A 36 -17.28 6.81 10.20
C VAL A 36 -16.20 5.73 10.16
N THR A 37 -14.92 6.12 10.31
CA THR A 37 -13.78 5.21 10.45
C THR A 37 -13.04 5.33 11.79
N ILE A 38 -13.45 6.22 12.71
CA ILE A 38 -12.74 6.45 13.98
C ILE A 38 -12.78 5.20 14.87
N ASP A 39 -13.93 4.52 14.93
CA ASP A 39 -14.14 3.26 15.65
C ASP A 39 -13.67 2.02 14.83
N LYS A 40 -12.89 2.23 13.76
CA LYS A 40 -12.47 1.20 12.79
C LYS A 40 -11.00 1.32 12.37
N ASP A 41 -10.12 1.76 13.29
CA ASP A 41 -8.68 1.95 13.03
C ASP A 41 -8.37 2.80 11.77
N ASN A 42 -9.25 3.76 11.45
CA ASN A 42 -9.21 4.59 10.24
C ASN A 42 -9.29 3.80 8.91
N THR A 43 -10.03 2.68 8.89
CA THR A 43 -10.31 1.88 7.69
C THR A 43 -11.72 2.10 7.14
N ILE A 44 -11.83 2.35 5.83
CA ILE A 44 -13.09 2.20 5.08
C ILE A 44 -13.21 0.73 4.66
N GLU A 45 -13.99 -0.06 5.39
CA GLU A 45 -14.32 -1.44 5.02
C GLU A 45 -15.60 -1.47 4.17
N LEU A 46 -15.45 -1.69 2.86
CA LEU A 46 -16.52 -1.58 1.85
C LEU A 46 -17.70 -2.53 2.09
N SER A 47 -17.48 -3.70 2.71
CA SER A 47 -18.58 -4.63 3.04
C SER A 47 -19.59 -4.05 4.03
N SER A 48 -19.22 -3.01 4.80
CA SER A 48 -20.15 -2.24 5.65
C SER A 48 -21.39 -1.76 4.88
N PHE A 49 -21.23 -1.45 3.59
CA PHE A 49 -22.27 -0.87 2.74
C PHE A 49 -23.04 -1.90 1.88
N ALA A 50 -22.63 -3.17 1.87
CA ALA A 50 -23.27 -4.23 1.09
C ALA A 50 -24.79 -4.45 1.37
N PRO A 51 -25.33 -4.17 2.57
CA PRO A 51 -26.78 -4.19 2.81
C PRO A 51 -27.59 -3.15 2.00
N LEU A 52 -26.94 -2.07 1.53
CA LEU A 52 -27.56 -1.03 0.72
C LEU A 52 -27.58 -1.46 -0.76
N ILE A 53 -28.38 -2.49 -1.06
CA ILE A 53 -28.39 -3.18 -2.37
C ILE A 53 -28.70 -2.27 -3.58
N ASN A 54 -29.35 -1.13 -3.35
CA ASN A 54 -29.71 -0.13 -4.37
C ASN A 54 -28.66 1.00 -4.54
N LEU A 55 -27.61 1.03 -3.72
CA LEU A 55 -26.69 2.16 -3.64
C LEU A 55 -25.90 2.35 -4.93
N THR A 56 -26.18 3.45 -5.64
CA THR A 56 -25.50 3.86 -6.88
C THR A 56 -24.37 4.86 -6.65
N GLU A 57 -24.45 5.68 -5.59
CA GLU A 57 -23.48 6.73 -5.28
C GLU A 57 -23.09 6.67 -3.79
N LEU A 58 -21.78 6.63 -3.53
CA LEU A 58 -21.21 6.62 -2.18
C LEU A 58 -20.10 7.67 -2.06
N TYR A 59 -20.30 8.64 -1.16
CA TYR A 59 -19.33 9.70 -0.89
C TYR A 59 -18.78 9.54 0.54
N LEU A 60 -17.46 9.40 0.63
CA LEU A 60 -16.66 9.18 1.83
C LEU A 60 -15.42 10.09 1.79
N SER A 61 -15.59 11.32 1.29
CA SER A 61 -14.49 12.29 1.18
C SER A 61 -14.11 12.80 2.57
N ARG A 62 -12.81 12.86 2.89
CA ARG A 62 -12.28 13.44 4.15
C ARG A 62 -12.89 12.82 5.42
N VAL A 63 -12.93 11.48 5.50
CA VAL A 63 -13.31 10.72 6.71
C VAL A 63 -12.08 10.26 7.52
N GLU A 64 -10.91 10.85 7.24
CA GLU A 64 -9.61 10.53 7.85
C GLU A 64 -9.15 9.06 7.66
N ALA A 65 -9.52 8.42 6.55
CA ALA A 65 -9.15 7.04 6.29
C ALA A 65 -7.70 6.86 5.80
N TYR A 66 -6.93 5.98 6.45
CA TYR A 66 -5.61 5.55 5.98
C TYR A 66 -5.69 4.27 5.12
N TYR A 67 -6.73 3.46 5.31
CA TYR A 67 -6.92 2.19 4.61
C TYR A 67 -8.29 2.12 3.92
N LEU A 68 -8.35 1.40 2.80
CA LEU A 68 -9.58 1.08 2.06
C LEU A 68 -9.57 -0.42 1.79
N GLU A 69 -10.51 -1.14 2.39
CA GLU A 69 -10.53 -2.59 2.48
C GLU A 69 -11.88 -3.18 2.02
N ASN A 70 -11.89 -4.47 1.73
CA ASN A 70 -13.10 -5.25 1.43
C ASN A 70 -12.83 -6.74 1.77
N GLU A 71 -12.45 -7.02 3.02
CA GLU A 71 -11.97 -8.36 3.42
C GLU A 71 -12.99 -9.48 3.13
N ALA A 72 -14.28 -9.16 3.22
CA ALA A 72 -15.37 -10.10 2.97
C ALA A 72 -15.67 -10.36 1.48
N GLU A 73 -14.88 -9.79 0.55
CA GLU A 73 -15.13 -9.75 -0.90
C GLU A 73 -16.58 -9.34 -1.26
N ALA A 74 -17.15 -8.42 -0.49
CA ALA A 74 -18.54 -8.06 -0.58
C ALA A 74 -18.83 -7.24 -1.85
N LYS A 75 -19.96 -7.55 -2.49
CA LYS A 75 -20.41 -6.92 -3.74
C LYS A 75 -21.38 -5.80 -3.45
N LEU A 76 -21.14 -4.63 -4.03
CA LEU A 76 -22.08 -3.52 -4.05
C LEU A 76 -22.60 -3.41 -5.50
N PRO A 77 -23.65 -4.17 -5.87
CA PRO A 77 -23.96 -4.46 -7.27
C PRO A 77 -24.50 -3.25 -8.04
N ALA A 78 -25.06 -2.25 -7.36
CA ALA A 78 -25.60 -1.04 -7.97
C ALA A 78 -24.58 0.11 -8.07
N LEU A 79 -23.43 0.03 -7.39
CA LEU A 79 -22.54 1.17 -7.20
C LEU A 79 -21.85 1.59 -8.51
N LYS A 80 -21.97 2.89 -8.82
CA LYS A 80 -21.43 3.55 -10.02
C LYS A 80 -20.45 4.65 -9.69
N ILE A 81 -20.68 5.41 -8.62
CA ILE A 81 -19.82 6.52 -8.19
C ILE A 81 -19.30 6.22 -6.79
N LEU A 82 -17.98 6.26 -6.64
CA LEU A 82 -17.29 6.20 -5.35
C LEU A 82 -16.32 7.37 -5.22
N ASP A 83 -16.55 8.24 -4.24
CA ASP A 83 -15.62 9.31 -3.88
C ASP A 83 -15.01 9.03 -2.51
N VAL A 84 -13.68 8.83 -2.50
CA VAL A 84 -12.88 8.66 -1.28
C VAL A 84 -11.77 9.71 -1.22
N SER A 85 -11.98 10.87 -1.86
CA SER A 85 -11.01 11.97 -1.92
C SER A 85 -10.65 12.57 -0.55
N GLY A 86 -9.48 13.20 -0.45
CA GLY A 86 -9.04 13.90 0.76
C GLY A 86 -8.81 13.01 1.97
N ASN A 87 -8.69 11.69 1.76
CA ASN A 87 -8.26 10.72 2.75
C ASN A 87 -6.75 10.44 2.59
N PRO A 88 -5.98 10.28 3.68
CA PRO A 88 -4.51 10.13 3.66
C PRO A 88 -3.98 8.78 3.13
N PHE A 89 -4.58 8.21 2.09
CA PHE A 89 -4.11 6.97 1.45
C PHE A 89 -2.70 7.15 0.87
N THR A 90 -1.75 6.35 1.37
CA THR A 90 -0.44 6.16 0.73
C THR A 90 -0.53 5.06 -0.33
N THR A 91 0.46 4.95 -1.22
CA THR A 91 0.49 3.85 -2.19
C THR A 91 0.84 2.48 -1.57
N SER A 92 1.35 2.41 -0.33
CA SER A 92 1.52 1.13 0.38
C SER A 92 0.24 0.62 1.04
N ASP A 93 -0.66 1.55 1.41
CA ASP A 93 -1.86 1.27 2.21
C ASP A 93 -3.14 1.16 1.35
N PHE A 94 -3.00 1.29 0.02
CA PHE A 94 -4.09 1.31 -0.95
C PHE A 94 -3.89 0.27 -2.05
N ASN A 95 -4.92 -0.52 -2.37
CA ASN A 95 -4.85 -1.59 -3.36
C ASN A 95 -6.12 -1.68 -4.21
N LEU A 96 -5.98 -1.54 -5.54
CA LEU A 96 -7.12 -1.56 -6.48
C LEU A 96 -7.98 -2.84 -6.42
N ARG A 97 -7.44 -3.95 -5.91
CA ARG A 97 -8.15 -5.24 -5.82
C ARG A 97 -9.46 -5.17 -5.05
N VAL A 98 -9.61 -4.23 -4.11
CA VAL A 98 -10.85 -4.04 -3.32
C VAL A 98 -12.06 -3.65 -4.18
N PHE A 99 -11.81 -3.17 -5.40
CA PHE A 99 -12.85 -2.76 -6.36
C PHE A 99 -13.32 -3.90 -7.29
N ARG A 100 -12.67 -5.08 -7.27
CA ARG A 100 -13.04 -6.24 -8.13
C ARG A 100 -14.48 -6.71 -7.97
N THR A 101 -15.06 -6.41 -6.82
CA THR A 101 -16.42 -6.77 -6.39
C THR A 101 -17.45 -5.67 -6.70
N LEU A 102 -17.04 -4.58 -7.35
CA LEU A 102 -17.86 -3.44 -7.77
C LEU A 102 -18.08 -3.46 -9.31
N PRO A 103 -18.87 -4.41 -9.85
CA PRO A 103 -18.90 -4.71 -11.29
C PRO A 103 -19.42 -3.57 -12.18
N ASN A 104 -20.09 -2.58 -11.58
CA ASN A 104 -20.72 -1.45 -12.28
C ASN A 104 -20.08 -0.10 -11.92
N LEU A 105 -18.93 -0.06 -11.22
CA LEU A 105 -18.28 1.21 -10.86
C LEU A 105 -17.82 1.94 -12.13
N GLU A 106 -18.37 3.12 -12.37
CA GLU A 106 -18.10 3.96 -13.55
C GLU A 106 -17.17 5.13 -13.23
N GLU A 107 -17.23 5.67 -12.01
CA GLU A 107 -16.43 6.81 -11.56
C GLU A 107 -15.80 6.55 -10.18
N LEU A 108 -14.49 6.81 -10.09
CA LEU A 108 -13.70 6.68 -8.86
C LEU A 108 -12.90 7.96 -8.63
N SER A 109 -13.07 8.58 -7.46
CA SER A 109 -12.31 9.77 -7.06
C SER A 109 -11.31 9.43 -5.96
N LEU A 110 -10.02 9.55 -6.32
CA LEU A 110 -8.85 9.43 -5.43
C LEU A 110 -8.14 10.78 -5.29
N ARG A 111 -8.88 11.90 -5.43
CA ARG A 111 -8.34 13.26 -5.36
C ARG A 111 -7.77 13.57 -3.97
N ASP A 112 -6.81 14.49 -3.88
CA ASP A 112 -6.26 15.01 -2.61
C ASP A 112 -5.73 13.92 -1.64
N ALA A 113 -5.34 12.74 -2.16
CA ALA A 113 -4.65 11.70 -1.38
C ALA A 113 -3.11 11.89 -1.46
N VAL A 114 -2.35 11.05 -0.74
CA VAL A 114 -0.88 11.16 -0.64
C VAL A 114 -0.12 10.15 -1.53
N MET A 115 -0.77 9.65 -2.59
CA MET A 115 -0.18 8.67 -3.51
C MET A 115 0.93 9.28 -4.39
N ASP A 116 2.03 8.56 -4.58
CA ASP A 116 3.15 8.95 -5.46
C ASP A 116 3.30 8.05 -6.70
N HIS A 117 2.66 6.87 -6.67
CA HIS A 117 2.42 6.00 -7.81
C HIS A 117 1.09 5.25 -7.63
N LEU A 118 0.68 4.48 -8.66
CA LEU A 118 -0.44 3.55 -8.57
C LEU A 118 0.00 2.24 -9.23
N SER A 119 -0.05 1.14 -8.49
CA SER A 119 0.44 -0.16 -8.96
C SER A 119 -0.62 -0.83 -9.85
N VAL A 120 -0.45 -0.71 -11.17
CA VAL A 120 -1.40 -1.22 -12.17
C VAL A 120 -0.69 -2.08 -13.22
N THR A 121 -1.06 -3.37 -13.30
CA THR A 121 -0.67 -4.25 -14.41
C THR A 121 -1.70 -4.19 -15.54
N ASP A 122 -2.98 -4.34 -15.20
CA ASP A 122 -4.10 -4.10 -16.11
C ASP A 122 -5.28 -3.54 -15.31
N ILE A 123 -5.69 -2.31 -15.64
CA ILE A 123 -6.74 -1.62 -14.89
C ILE A 123 -8.09 -2.34 -15.03
N ARG A 124 -8.29 -3.12 -16.10
CA ARG A 124 -9.54 -3.86 -16.35
C ARG A 124 -9.67 -5.15 -15.54
N GLN A 125 -8.62 -5.62 -14.86
CA GLN A 125 -8.71 -6.73 -13.91
C GLN A 125 -9.29 -6.31 -12.56
N ASP A 126 -9.01 -5.07 -12.14
CA ASP A 126 -9.47 -4.53 -10.86
C ASP A 126 -10.71 -3.63 -11.00
N LEU A 127 -10.82 -2.92 -12.12
CA LEU A 127 -11.82 -1.89 -12.40
C LEU A 127 -12.43 -2.09 -13.80
N PRO A 128 -13.26 -3.14 -14.00
CA PRO A 128 -13.70 -3.58 -15.33
C PRO A 128 -14.61 -2.58 -16.05
N ALA A 129 -15.53 -1.92 -15.33
CA ALA A 129 -16.52 -0.99 -15.88
C ALA A 129 -16.10 0.50 -15.85
N LEU A 130 -14.95 0.83 -15.25
CA LEU A 130 -14.60 2.21 -14.92
C LEU A 130 -14.39 3.09 -16.16
N LYS A 131 -15.04 4.25 -16.17
CA LYS A 131 -15.03 5.24 -17.25
C LYS A 131 -14.20 6.47 -16.91
N ARG A 132 -14.22 6.91 -15.64
CA ARG A 132 -13.44 8.04 -15.13
C ARG A 132 -12.71 7.71 -13.82
N ILE A 133 -11.46 8.13 -13.71
CA ILE A 133 -10.68 8.14 -12.47
C ILE A 133 -10.08 9.52 -12.20
N TYR A 134 -10.33 10.08 -11.03
CA TYR A 134 -9.86 11.44 -10.69
C TYR A 134 -8.63 11.38 -9.76
N LEU A 135 -7.55 12.05 -10.18
CA LEU A 135 -6.21 11.92 -9.59
C LEU A 135 -5.55 13.25 -9.16
N ASP A 136 -6.16 14.42 -9.38
CA ASP A 136 -5.60 15.71 -8.95
C ASP A 136 -5.29 15.74 -7.42
N GLY A 137 -4.34 16.58 -7.01
CA GLY A 137 -3.95 16.74 -5.59
C GLY A 137 -2.93 15.72 -5.08
N ASN A 138 -2.70 14.62 -5.81
CA ASN A 138 -1.70 13.61 -5.47
C ASN A 138 -0.26 14.02 -5.77
N ASN A 139 0.67 13.16 -5.36
CA ASN A 139 2.12 13.40 -5.35
C ASN A 139 2.88 12.68 -6.50
N PHE A 140 2.16 12.23 -7.55
CA PHE A 140 2.69 11.38 -8.62
C PHE A 140 3.99 11.90 -9.27
N ASN A 141 4.95 11.00 -9.54
CA ASN A 141 6.07 11.30 -10.44
C ASN A 141 5.57 11.48 -11.89
N CYS A 142 6.04 12.50 -12.62
CA CYS A 142 5.55 12.81 -13.96
C CYS A 142 5.75 11.70 -14.99
N THR A 143 6.90 11.00 -14.95
CA THR A 143 7.18 9.88 -15.88
C THR A 143 6.23 8.72 -15.61
N VAL A 144 6.00 8.39 -14.33
CA VAL A 144 5.04 7.33 -13.92
C VAL A 144 3.61 7.72 -14.31
N LEU A 145 3.21 8.97 -14.09
CA LEU A 145 1.89 9.46 -14.45
C LEU A 145 1.65 9.41 -15.97
N GLN A 146 2.63 9.79 -16.79
CA GLN A 146 2.51 9.70 -18.25
C GLN A 146 2.28 8.26 -18.73
N ILE A 147 2.98 7.28 -18.14
CA ILE A 147 2.79 5.85 -18.43
C ILE A 147 1.38 5.40 -18.01
N LEU A 148 0.95 5.78 -16.80
CA LEU A 148 -0.37 5.44 -16.27
C LEU A 148 -1.51 6.01 -17.14
N LEU A 149 -1.40 7.28 -17.56
CA LEU A 149 -2.37 7.92 -18.45
C LEU A 149 -2.40 7.30 -19.85
N ALA A 150 -1.25 6.84 -20.37
CA ALA A 150 -1.20 6.12 -21.65
C ALA A 150 -1.93 4.76 -21.57
N HIS A 151 -1.71 4.00 -20.49
CA HIS A 151 -2.41 2.74 -20.21
C HIS A 151 -3.93 2.95 -20.04
N PHE A 152 -4.34 3.95 -19.26
CA PHE A 152 -5.76 4.30 -19.12
C PHE A 152 -6.40 4.63 -20.47
N LYS A 153 -5.74 5.46 -21.30
CA LYS A 153 -6.20 5.78 -22.65
C LYS A 153 -6.30 4.55 -23.56
N GLU A 154 -5.35 3.61 -23.47
CA GLU A 154 -5.42 2.34 -24.21
C GLU A 154 -6.64 1.51 -23.82
N LYS A 155 -6.97 1.44 -22.51
CA LYS A 155 -8.14 0.69 -22.00
C LYS A 155 -9.46 1.47 -22.04
N GLY A 156 -9.50 2.66 -22.66
CA GLY A 156 -10.70 3.50 -22.73
C GLY A 156 -11.18 4.05 -21.37
N LEU A 157 -10.24 4.39 -20.48
CA LEU A 157 -10.48 5.05 -19.20
C LEU A 157 -10.00 6.51 -19.29
N GLU A 158 -10.85 7.45 -18.88
CA GLU A 158 -10.51 8.86 -18.78
C GLU A 158 -9.92 9.19 -17.41
N ALA A 159 -8.89 10.03 -17.36
CA ALA A 159 -8.37 10.62 -16.13
C ALA A 159 -8.27 12.14 -16.28
N PRO A 160 -9.42 12.86 -16.20
CA PRO A 160 -9.49 14.28 -16.51
C PRO A 160 -8.88 15.13 -15.39
N GLY A 161 -7.73 15.75 -15.68
CA GLY A 161 -7.14 16.76 -14.81
C GLY A 161 -7.74 18.15 -15.03
N GLN A 162 -7.83 18.94 -13.95
CA GLN A 162 -8.49 20.25 -13.96
C GLN A 162 -7.55 21.42 -13.62
N SER A 163 -6.28 21.14 -13.35
CA SER A 163 -5.27 22.11 -12.94
C SER A 163 -4.73 22.88 -14.15
N SER A 164 -4.91 24.20 -14.18
CA SER A 164 -4.36 25.09 -15.22
C SER A 164 -2.96 25.62 -14.91
N LYS A 165 -2.51 25.49 -13.65
CA LYS A 165 -1.17 25.82 -13.15
C LYS A 165 -0.82 24.83 -12.04
N CYS A 166 0.46 24.58 -11.84
CA CYS A 166 0.97 23.70 -10.77
C CYS A 166 1.90 24.49 -9.83
N HIS A 167 2.09 23.96 -8.62
CA HIS A 167 3.01 24.54 -7.63
C HIS A 167 4.48 24.36 -8.05
N PRO A 168 5.42 25.22 -7.59
CA PRO A 168 6.84 25.04 -7.87
C PRO A 168 7.35 23.63 -7.54
N GLY A 169 8.12 23.03 -8.46
CA GLY A 169 8.55 21.62 -8.37
C GLY A 169 7.57 20.61 -9.00
N TYR A 170 6.38 21.05 -9.42
CA TYR A 170 5.41 20.24 -10.15
C TYR A 170 5.19 20.76 -11.57
N ASP A 171 5.22 19.84 -12.54
CA ASP A 171 4.82 20.10 -13.92
C ASP A 171 3.35 19.72 -14.15
N ASN A 172 2.78 20.19 -15.26
CA ASN A 172 1.42 19.85 -15.68
C ASN A 172 1.44 18.79 -16.80
N VAL A 173 0.75 17.67 -16.59
CA VAL A 173 0.54 16.61 -17.58
C VAL A 173 -0.97 16.43 -17.76
N GLN A 174 -1.51 16.86 -18.90
CA GLN A 174 -2.93 16.70 -19.25
C GLN A 174 -3.91 17.28 -18.19
N GLY A 175 -3.53 18.39 -17.55
CA GLY A 175 -4.32 19.03 -16.49
C GLY A 175 -4.08 18.46 -15.09
N LEU A 176 -3.27 17.41 -14.93
CA LEU A 176 -2.84 16.87 -13.63
C LEU A 176 -1.47 17.42 -13.26
N CYS A 177 -1.26 17.77 -11.99
CA CYS A 177 0.05 18.17 -11.49
C CYS A 177 0.86 16.96 -11.01
N CYS A 178 2.16 16.92 -11.32
CA CYS A 178 3.06 15.82 -10.99
C CYS A 178 4.47 16.32 -10.67
N LYS A 179 5.23 15.58 -9.86
CA LYS A 179 6.62 15.92 -9.50
C LYS A 179 7.55 15.61 -10.67
N SER A 180 8.33 16.61 -11.10
CA SER A 180 9.17 16.51 -12.31
C SER A 180 10.30 15.48 -12.13
N TYR A 181 11.27 15.74 -11.24
CA TYR A 181 12.11 14.72 -10.59
C TYR A 181 12.77 15.27 -9.30
N GLY A 182 13.32 14.39 -8.46
CA GLY A 182 13.76 14.70 -7.09
C GLY A 182 15.20 15.21 -6.90
N ASP A 183 16.01 15.31 -7.95
CA ASP A 183 17.46 15.55 -7.85
C ASP A 183 17.88 17.04 -7.94
N TYR A 184 17.15 17.95 -7.30
CA TYR A 184 17.55 19.36 -7.24
C TYR A 184 18.65 19.59 -6.19
N ILE A 185 19.84 19.03 -6.44
CA ILE A 185 21.06 19.39 -5.72
C ILE A 185 21.31 20.88 -6.01
N PRO A 186 21.27 21.79 -5.01
CA PRO A 186 21.57 23.19 -5.23
C PRO A 186 23.02 23.32 -5.73
N PRO A 187 23.31 24.17 -6.73
CA PRO A 187 24.66 24.26 -7.29
C PRO A 187 25.66 24.62 -6.19
N VAL A 188 26.53 23.65 -5.87
CA VAL A 188 27.56 23.79 -4.83
C VAL A 188 28.44 24.99 -5.21
N ARG A 189 28.37 26.07 -4.43
CA ARG A 189 29.28 27.20 -4.59
C ARG A 189 30.71 26.66 -4.46
N PRO A 190 31.60 26.89 -5.44
CA PRO A 190 33.00 26.52 -5.28
C PRO A 190 33.56 27.31 -4.09
N GLN A 191 33.94 26.60 -3.03
CA GLN A 191 34.68 27.21 -1.93
C GLN A 191 36.06 27.60 -2.48
N GLY A 192 36.40 28.89 -2.35
CA GLY A 192 37.68 29.41 -2.82
C GLY A 192 38.86 28.76 -2.11
N SER A 193 39.94 28.55 -2.84
CA SER A 193 41.15 27.91 -2.30
C SER A 193 41.82 28.77 -1.23
N SER A 194 41.94 28.24 -0.01
CA SER A 194 42.86 28.73 1.02
C SER A 194 44.08 27.81 1.11
N THR A 195 45.13 28.14 0.36
CA THR A 195 46.44 27.49 0.43
C THR A 195 47.16 27.84 1.73
N LEU A 196 47.79 26.86 2.38
CA LEU A 196 48.99 27.02 3.23
C LEU A 196 49.71 25.66 3.35
N ASP A 197 50.99 25.69 3.72
CA ASP A 197 52.00 24.70 3.30
C ASP A 197 52.51 23.81 4.49
N PRO A 198 53.65 23.06 4.49
CA PRO A 198 53.56 21.62 4.81
C PRO A 198 54.50 21.11 5.93
N THR A 199 54.25 19.92 6.49
CA THR A 199 55.32 19.03 6.99
C THR A 199 54.93 17.55 7.12
N LYS A 200 55.86 16.67 6.72
CA LYS A 200 56.39 15.46 7.41
C LYS A 200 55.61 14.83 8.58
N ASP A 201 55.59 13.52 8.82
CA ASP A 201 56.09 12.27 8.17
C ASP A 201 55.32 11.09 8.85
N GLY A 202 55.27 9.83 8.41
CA GLY A 202 55.85 9.10 7.27
C GLY A 202 55.74 7.56 7.48
N LEU A 203 56.41 6.76 6.63
CA LEU A 203 56.73 5.31 6.77
C LEU A 203 55.60 4.24 6.77
N GLY A 204 55.61 3.37 5.73
CA GLY A 204 55.17 1.96 5.81
C GLY A 204 53.69 1.65 5.51
N THR A 205 53.30 0.46 5.00
CA THR A 205 54.11 -0.64 4.41
C THR A 205 53.28 -1.47 3.42
N THR A 206 53.94 -2.07 2.43
CA THR A 206 53.36 -2.97 1.42
C THR A 206 52.81 -4.28 2.00
N THR A 207 51.77 -4.87 1.39
CA THR A 207 51.69 -6.31 1.04
C THR A 207 50.65 -6.53 -0.07
N ARG A 208 50.77 -7.64 -0.80
CA ARG A 208 50.24 -7.90 -2.15
C ARG A 208 49.53 -9.26 -2.19
N SER A 209 48.31 -9.31 -2.71
CA SER A 209 47.59 -10.57 -3.00
C SER A 209 47.57 -10.88 -4.51
N PRO A 210 48.00 -12.07 -4.96
CA PRO A 210 47.70 -12.61 -6.29
C PRO A 210 46.41 -13.47 -6.25
N ALA A 211 45.97 -13.95 -7.42
CA ALA A 211 44.81 -14.84 -7.61
C ALA A 211 45.19 -16.07 -8.48
N VAL A 212 44.17 -16.81 -8.95
CA VAL A 212 44.12 -17.69 -10.15
C VAL A 212 44.06 -19.24 -9.94
N SER A 213 43.08 -19.85 -10.63
CA SER A 213 42.91 -21.24 -11.18
C SER A 213 42.84 -22.54 -10.34
N THR A 214 41.64 -23.15 -10.29
CA THR A 214 41.13 -24.37 -11.04
C THR A 214 42.11 -25.35 -11.75
N PRO A 215 41.69 -26.60 -12.17
CA PRO A 215 40.51 -27.47 -11.85
C PRO A 215 40.80 -29.02 -11.82
N ILE A 216 39.75 -29.88 -11.98
CA ILE A 216 39.74 -31.32 -12.46
C ILE A 216 40.16 -32.39 -11.40
N ASP A 217 39.63 -33.63 -11.29
CA ASP A 217 38.85 -34.54 -12.17
C ASP A 217 37.77 -35.44 -11.45
N THR A 218 37.12 -36.38 -12.18
CA THR A 218 36.15 -37.44 -11.73
C THR A 218 36.64 -38.85 -12.25
N PRO A 219 35.89 -40.00 -12.37
CA PRO A 219 34.63 -40.54 -11.78
C PRO A 219 34.73 -42.02 -11.24
N SER A 220 33.63 -42.65 -10.77
CA SER A 220 33.16 -44.05 -11.06
C SER A 220 32.15 -44.68 -10.05
N ILE A 221 31.35 -45.68 -10.48
CA ILE A 221 30.12 -46.29 -9.86
C ILE A 221 29.89 -47.72 -10.45
N PRO A 222 29.16 -48.73 -9.86
CA PRO A 222 28.65 -48.98 -8.49
C PRO A 222 29.42 -50.19 -7.85
N PRO A 223 29.00 -51.49 -7.73
CA PRO A 223 27.72 -52.27 -7.63
C PRO A 223 27.54 -53.04 -6.26
N SER A 224 26.58 -53.96 -6.01
CA SER A 224 25.10 -53.89 -6.06
C SER A 224 24.43 -55.14 -5.40
N LYS A 225 23.22 -55.00 -4.78
CA LYS A 225 22.31 -56.07 -4.24
C LYS A 225 22.77 -56.76 -2.92
N THR A 226 21.93 -57.36 -2.04
CA THR A 226 20.57 -57.95 -2.19
C THR A 226 19.68 -57.81 -0.92
N LYS A 227 18.35 -57.95 -1.09
CA LYS A 227 17.25 -57.98 -0.09
C LYS A 227 17.47 -58.77 1.22
N SER A 228 16.79 -58.30 2.29
CA SER A 228 15.79 -59.10 3.02
C SER A 228 14.60 -58.21 3.45
N GLU A 229 13.39 -58.78 3.54
CA GLU A 229 12.16 -58.11 4.01
C GLU A 229 11.64 -58.86 5.25
N ASN A 230 11.00 -58.13 6.17
CA ASN A 230 9.92 -58.64 7.03
C ASN A 230 9.14 -57.48 7.66
N GLU A 231 7.93 -57.76 8.12
CA GLU A 231 6.91 -56.74 8.41
C GLU A 231 6.90 -56.27 9.88
N GLU A 232 6.69 -54.97 10.10
CA GLU A 232 5.77 -54.49 11.14
C GLU A 232 5.23 -53.09 10.76
N ASN A 233 3.93 -52.99 10.47
CA ASN A 233 3.30 -51.76 9.94
C ASN A 233 2.25 -51.21 10.92
N GLY A 234 2.61 -50.20 11.72
CA GLY A 234 1.67 -49.60 12.68
C GLY A 234 2.07 -48.29 13.36
N SER A 235 3.35 -47.92 13.39
CA SER A 235 3.86 -46.78 14.20
C SER A 235 4.14 -45.49 13.41
N ASN A 236 4.61 -45.60 12.17
CA ASN A 236 5.26 -44.48 11.47
C ASN A 236 4.32 -43.30 11.14
N GLN A 237 3.06 -43.56 10.79
CA GLN A 237 2.09 -42.49 10.46
C GLN A 237 1.78 -41.61 11.68
N LEU A 238 1.51 -42.21 12.84
CA LEU A 238 1.20 -41.45 14.06
C LEU A 238 2.42 -40.61 14.51
N THR A 239 3.63 -41.19 14.42
CA THR A 239 4.88 -40.48 14.73
C THR A 239 5.11 -39.28 13.79
N LEU A 240 4.88 -39.44 12.48
CA LEU A 240 4.95 -38.33 11.52
C LEU A 240 3.92 -37.23 11.82
N ILE A 241 2.68 -37.59 12.13
CA ILE A 241 1.64 -36.62 12.50
C ILE A 241 2.02 -35.83 13.76
N ILE A 242 2.55 -36.49 14.79
CA ILE A 242 3.02 -35.83 16.02
C ILE A 242 4.20 -34.89 15.75
N ILE A 243 5.16 -35.30 14.91
CA ILE A 243 6.29 -34.44 14.51
C ILE A 243 5.77 -33.20 13.75
N CYS A 244 4.85 -33.37 12.80
CA CYS A 244 4.26 -32.28 12.04
C CYS A 244 3.46 -31.30 12.90
N THR A 245 2.67 -31.77 13.88
CA THR A 245 1.93 -30.87 14.77
C THR A 245 2.84 -30.12 15.75
N VAL A 246 3.88 -30.76 16.29
CA VAL A 246 4.89 -30.10 17.13
C VAL A 246 5.65 -29.03 16.34
N ILE A 247 6.09 -29.33 15.10
CA ILE A 247 6.74 -28.33 14.23
C ILE A 247 5.78 -27.18 13.93
N GLY A 248 4.52 -27.46 13.60
CA GLY A 248 3.50 -26.43 13.35
C GLY A 248 3.30 -25.50 14.55
N LEU A 249 3.17 -26.05 15.77
CA LEU A 249 3.05 -25.26 16.99
C LEU A 249 4.29 -24.40 17.27
N LEU A 250 5.49 -24.93 17.04
CA LEU A 250 6.74 -24.17 17.20
C LEU A 250 6.85 -23.02 16.18
N VAL A 251 6.41 -23.23 14.94
CA VAL A 251 6.35 -22.17 13.90
C VAL A 251 5.34 -21.09 14.28
N VAL A 252 4.14 -21.46 14.74
CA VAL A 252 3.11 -20.51 15.20
C VAL A 252 3.60 -19.70 16.41
N LEU A 253 4.24 -20.33 17.40
CA LEU A 253 4.86 -19.64 18.54
C LEU A 253 5.99 -18.69 18.10
N GLY A 254 6.81 -19.10 17.13
CA GLY A 254 7.85 -18.25 16.54
C GLY A 254 7.29 -17.00 15.86
N ILE A 255 6.24 -17.16 15.05
CA ILE A 255 5.54 -16.05 14.39
C ILE A 255 4.89 -15.12 15.43
N ALA A 256 4.19 -15.66 16.44
CA ALA A 256 3.58 -14.87 17.50
C ALA A 256 4.61 -14.04 18.28
N LEU A 257 5.78 -14.60 18.59
CA LEU A 257 6.88 -13.88 19.25
C LEU A 257 7.53 -12.81 18.37
N LEU A 258 7.56 -13.00 17.04
CA LEU A 258 8.03 -11.99 16.09
C LEU A 258 7.04 -10.83 15.97
N VAL A 259 5.74 -11.12 15.84
CA VAL A 259 4.67 -10.10 15.82
C VAL A 259 4.67 -9.32 17.14
N TYR A 260 4.71 -10.01 18.29
CA TYR A 260 4.79 -9.35 19.61
C TYR A 260 6.00 -8.41 19.72
N LYS A 261 7.17 -8.81 19.23
CA LYS A 261 8.36 -7.94 19.18
C LYS A 261 8.20 -6.75 18.23
N GLN A 262 7.53 -6.91 17.09
CA GLN A 262 7.23 -5.79 16.18
C GLN A 262 6.24 -4.81 16.82
N VAL A 263 5.17 -5.30 17.45
CA VAL A 263 4.18 -4.48 18.17
C VAL A 263 4.85 -3.72 19.31
N MET A 264 5.61 -4.38 20.19
CA MET A 264 6.32 -3.71 21.29
C MET A 264 7.35 -2.69 20.80
N LYS A 265 7.98 -2.90 19.64
CA LYS A 265 8.89 -1.91 19.03
C LYS A 265 8.16 -0.69 18.46
N ARG A 266 6.90 -0.82 18.02
CA ARG A 266 6.04 0.32 17.64
C ARG A 266 5.57 1.15 18.85
N HIS A 267 5.60 0.58 20.06
CA HIS A 267 5.08 1.22 21.29
C HIS A 267 6.18 1.85 22.18
N GLN A 268 7.42 2.00 21.72
CA GLN A 268 8.43 2.76 22.47
C GLN A 268 8.23 4.27 22.26
N PRO A 269 8.03 5.08 23.31
CA PRO A 269 7.91 6.53 23.17
C PRO A 269 9.23 7.15 22.71
N VAL A 270 9.14 8.21 21.91
CA VAL A 270 10.30 8.97 21.42
C VAL A 270 11.00 9.67 22.60
N PRO A 271 12.34 9.56 22.75
CA PRO A 271 13.06 10.27 23.81
C PRO A 271 13.07 11.78 23.56
N THR A 272 12.42 12.54 24.44
CA THR A 272 12.44 14.01 24.44
C THR A 272 13.81 14.53 24.86
N SER A 273 14.51 15.20 23.94
CA SER A 273 15.85 15.77 24.15
C SER A 273 15.79 17.16 24.79
N ASP A 274 15.38 17.23 26.06
CA ASP A 274 15.39 18.47 26.84
C ASP A 274 16.34 18.36 28.05
N ASN A 275 17.00 19.48 28.35
CA ASN A 275 17.96 19.70 29.45
C ASN A 275 19.36 19.06 29.28
N LEU A 276 20.28 19.80 28.64
CA LEU A 276 21.51 20.20 29.34
C LEU A 276 22.11 21.48 28.72
N MET A 277 22.02 22.61 29.43
CA MET A 277 22.98 23.71 29.25
C MET A 277 24.22 23.40 30.09
N PRO A 278 25.45 23.59 29.58
CA PRO A 278 26.63 23.69 30.41
C PRO A 278 26.71 25.10 31.02
N ASP A 279 26.81 25.17 32.35
CA ASP A 279 27.41 26.32 33.04
C ASP A 279 28.95 26.23 32.95
N LEU A 280 29.62 27.39 33.07
CA LEU A 280 31.07 27.67 33.00
C LEU A 280 31.68 27.75 31.59
#